data_AF-A0A5X6EX57-F1
#
_entry.id   AF-A0A5X6EX57-F1
#
_cell.length_a   1.000
_cell.length_b   1.000
_cell.length_c   1.000
_cell.angle_alpha   90.00
_cell.angle_beta   90.00
_cell.angle_gamma   90.00
#
_symmetry.space_group_name_H-M   'P 1'
#
loop_
_entity.id
_entity.type
_entity.pdbx_description
1 polymer ?
#
loop_
_entity_poly.entity_id
_entity_poly.type
_entity_poly.pdbx_seq_one_letter_code
_entity_poly.pdbx_strand_id
1 'polypeptide(L)'
;MNINDKKESEKKISTTLCYYLLLCLLPFILIIGTYIHNPSSDTLNNAARAIGNIPGFHSLKNPILSKLLNAYIHTAPLTAIILFMFTNKEMKLKNNISTFKALKALFSFTLFNFIIIYCFLFKHTELTNSGRILKAMSLNSFSLSFFYISLYLIIFIFSYFYLWACIGTYRVFYRGE
;
A
#
# COMPACT_ATOMS: atom_id res chain seq x y z
N MET A 1 -5.36 -17.53 28.30
CA MET A 1 -6.24 -16.65 27.49
C MET A 1 -7.22 -17.52 26.73
N ASN A 2 -8.51 -17.18 26.74
CA ASN A 2 -9.54 -18.02 26.14
C ASN A 2 -9.47 -17.94 24.60
N ILE A 3 -9.84 -19.03 23.91
CA ILE A 3 -9.88 -19.10 22.45
C ILE A 3 -10.85 -18.04 21.87
N ASN A 4 -11.93 -17.74 22.61
CA ASN A 4 -12.92 -16.74 22.22
C ASN A 4 -12.34 -15.32 22.20
N ASP A 5 -11.59 -14.91 23.24
CA ASP A 5 -10.95 -13.58 23.30
C ASP A 5 -9.95 -13.36 22.15
N LYS A 6 -9.28 -14.44 21.71
CA LYS A 6 -8.35 -14.38 20.58
C LYS A 6 -9.09 -14.13 19.27
N LYS A 7 -10.14 -14.93 19.01
CA LYS A 7 -10.97 -14.78 17.80
C LYS A 7 -11.62 -13.40 17.73
N GLU A 8 -12.02 -12.85 18.87
CA GLU A 8 -12.61 -11.51 18.93
C GLU A 8 -11.60 -10.41 18.57
N SER A 9 -10.37 -10.48 19.09
CA SER A 9 -9.30 -9.53 18.72
C SER A 9 -8.92 -9.59 17.24
N GLU A 10 -8.81 -10.81 16.67
CA GLU A 10 -8.50 -11.01 15.24
C GLU A 10 -9.64 -10.47 14.35
N LYS A 11 -10.89 -10.70 14.74
CA LYS A 11 -12.07 -10.14 14.05
C LYS A 11 -12.05 -8.61 14.10
N LYS A 12 -11.79 -8.01 15.26
CA LYS A 12 -11.71 -6.55 15.43
C LYS A 12 -10.63 -5.93 14.53
N ILE A 13 -9.44 -6.52 14.49
CA ILE A 13 -8.34 -6.07 13.61
C ILE A 13 -8.76 -6.16 12.14
N SER A 14 -9.33 -7.29 11.73
CA SER A 14 -9.74 -7.53 10.34
C SER A 14 -10.83 -6.54 9.91
N THR A 15 -11.84 -6.33 10.75
CA THR A 15 -12.92 -5.35 10.51
C THR A 15 -12.37 -3.93 10.43
N THR A 16 -11.46 -3.55 11.33
CA THR A 16 -10.80 -2.23 11.31
C THR A 16 -10.02 -2.03 10.01
N LEU A 17 -9.28 -3.05 9.58
CA LEU A 17 -8.52 -3.02 8.33
C LEU A 17 -9.42 -2.86 7.11
N CYS A 18 -10.56 -3.55 7.06
CA CYS A 18 -11.55 -3.39 5.99
C CYS A 18 -12.14 -1.97 5.94
N TYR A 19 -12.56 -1.41 7.08
CA TYR A 19 -13.08 -0.04 7.12
C TYR A 19 -12.04 0.99 6.71
N TYR A 20 -10.79 0.81 7.14
CA TYR A 20 -9.71 1.73 6.77
C TYR A 20 -9.37 1.64 5.28
N LEU A 21 -9.36 0.44 4.71
CA LEU A 21 -9.19 0.26 3.26
C LEU A 21 -10.33 0.93 2.48
N LEU A 22 -11.58 0.79 2.91
CA LEU A 22 -12.72 1.48 2.30
C LEU A 22 -12.57 3.01 2.36
N LEU A 23 -12.12 3.54 3.51
CA LEU A 23 -11.86 4.97 3.66
C LEU A 23 -10.75 5.44 2.69
N CYS A 24 -9.69 4.65 2.54
CA CYS A 24 -8.58 4.95 1.64
C CYS A 24 -8.94 4.87 0.15
N LEU A 25 -10.07 4.25 -0.21
CA LEU A 25 -10.57 4.26 -1.58
C LEU A 25 -11.23 5.59 -1.96
N LEU A 26 -11.64 6.43 -1.00
CA LEU A 26 -12.34 7.68 -1.31
C LEU A 26 -11.52 8.60 -2.22
N PRO A 27 -10.24 8.91 -1.95
CA PRO A 27 -9.43 9.75 -2.86
C PRO A 27 -9.30 9.13 -4.25
N PHE A 28 -9.16 7.81 -4.33
CA PHE A 28 -9.06 7.09 -5.59
C PHE A 28 -10.34 7.21 -6.43
N ILE A 29 -11.50 7.00 -5.80
CA ILE A 29 -12.82 7.14 -6.44
C ILE A 29 -13.03 8.59 -6.90
N LEU A 30 -12.62 9.58 -6.10
CA LEU A 30 -12.73 11.00 -6.47
C LEU A 30 -11.87 11.34 -7.69
N ILE A 31 -10.61 10.88 -7.75
CA ILE A 31 -9.73 11.09 -8.92
C ILE A 31 -10.35 10.49 -10.19
N ILE A 32 -10.87 9.27 -10.11
CA ILE A 32 -11.45 8.59 -11.28
C ILE A 32 -12.79 9.21 -11.67
N GLY A 33 -13.67 9.50 -10.71
CA GLY A 33 -14.97 10.09 -10.97
C GLY A 33 -14.86 11.46 -11.65
N THR A 34 -13.95 12.30 -11.16
CA THR A 34 -13.65 13.59 -11.80
C THR A 34 -13.04 13.42 -13.19
N TYR A 35 -12.13 12.47 -13.38
CA TYR A 35 -11.51 12.20 -14.68
C TYR A 35 -12.51 11.66 -15.72
N ILE A 36 -13.43 10.78 -15.33
CA ILE A 36 -14.47 10.25 -16.23
C ILE A 36 -15.45 11.34 -16.63
N HIS A 37 -15.83 12.22 -15.70
CA HIS A 37 -16.76 13.30 -15.98
C HIS A 37 -16.16 14.41 -16.86
N ASN A 38 -14.93 14.85 -16.54
CA ASN A 38 -14.22 15.84 -17.33
C ASN A 38 -12.68 15.64 -17.24
N PRO A 39 -12.07 14.93 -18.21
CA PRO A 39 -10.64 14.63 -18.19
C PRO A 39 -9.77 15.87 -18.40
N SER A 40 -10.32 16.96 -18.94
CA SER A 40 -9.64 18.24 -19.18
C SER A 40 -9.92 19.28 -18.10
N SER A 41 -10.51 18.89 -16.97
CA SER A 41 -10.84 19.83 -15.90
C SER A 41 -9.60 20.53 -15.34
N ASP A 42 -9.73 21.83 -15.08
CA ASP A 42 -8.66 22.65 -14.51
C ASP A 42 -8.21 22.15 -13.14
N THR A 43 -9.12 21.56 -12.37
CA THR A 43 -8.84 20.97 -11.05
C THR A 43 -7.84 19.82 -11.15
N LEU A 44 -8.05 18.87 -12.07
CA LEU A 44 -7.14 17.74 -12.29
C LEU A 44 -5.79 18.21 -12.85
N ASN A 45 -5.81 19.15 -13.79
CA ASN A 45 -4.60 19.71 -14.37
C ASN A 45 -3.76 20.47 -13.34
N ASN A 46 -4.39 21.28 -12.48
CA ASN A 46 -3.70 22.01 -11.42
C ASN A 46 -3.15 21.05 -10.36
N ALA A 47 -3.91 20.03 -9.95
CA ALA A 47 -3.42 18.99 -9.05
C ALA A 47 -2.22 18.23 -9.65
N ALA A 48 -2.32 17.84 -10.93
CA ALA A 48 -1.23 17.17 -11.64
C ALA A 48 0.01 18.06 -11.76
N ARG A 49 -0.13 19.38 -11.92
CA ARG A 49 0.99 20.33 -11.91
C ARG A 49 1.63 20.43 -10.52
N ALA A 50 0.81 20.56 -9.46
CA ALA A 50 1.28 20.69 -8.08
C ALA A 50 2.10 19.49 -7.60
N ILE A 51 1.77 18.27 -8.05
CA ILE A 51 2.49 17.04 -7.72
C ILE A 51 3.95 17.05 -8.23
N GLY A 52 4.27 17.79 -9.30
CA GLY A 52 5.61 17.74 -9.90
C GLY A 52 5.94 16.38 -10.51
N ASN A 53 7.21 16.08 -10.77
CA ASN A 53 7.62 14.80 -11.38
C ASN A 53 8.06 13.80 -10.31
N ILE A 54 7.12 13.05 -9.74
CA ILE A 54 7.40 12.01 -8.75
C ILE A 54 7.80 10.71 -9.47
N PRO A 55 8.81 9.98 -8.99
CA PRO A 55 9.14 8.64 -9.51
C PRO A 55 7.97 7.66 -9.40
N GLY A 56 8.11 6.52 -10.07
CA GLY A 56 7.09 5.47 -10.12
C GLY A 56 6.56 5.23 -11.52
N PHE A 57 5.34 4.72 -11.59
CA PHE A 57 4.72 4.31 -12.84
C PHE A 57 4.05 5.49 -13.53
N HIS A 58 4.21 5.59 -14.85
CA HIS A 58 3.62 6.64 -15.69
C HIS A 58 3.05 6.03 -16.96
N SER A 59 2.02 6.67 -17.54
CA SER A 59 1.42 6.26 -18.81
C SER A 59 1.30 7.45 -19.74
N LEU A 60 2.07 7.45 -20.82
CA LEU A 60 1.98 8.44 -21.90
C LEU A 60 0.59 8.50 -22.55
N LYS A 61 -0.20 7.41 -22.49
CA LYS A 61 -1.57 7.40 -23.02
C LYS A 61 -2.55 8.22 -22.17
N ASN A 62 -2.34 8.27 -20.86
CA ASN A 62 -3.19 9.00 -19.92
C ASN A 62 -2.29 9.70 -18.88
N PRO A 63 -1.59 10.79 -19.27
CA PRO A 63 -0.53 11.37 -18.45
C PRO A 63 -1.06 12.02 -17.17
N ILE A 64 -2.20 12.73 -17.24
CA ILE A 64 -2.81 13.40 -16.07
C ILE A 64 -3.28 12.35 -15.05
N LEU A 65 -4.06 11.36 -15.51
CA LEU A 65 -4.60 10.31 -14.64
C LEU A 65 -3.50 9.46 -14.00
N SER A 66 -2.53 8.99 -14.79
CA SER A 66 -1.43 8.18 -14.26
C SER A 66 -0.63 8.94 -13.22
N LYS A 67 -0.39 10.24 -13.42
CA LYS A 67 0.33 11.08 -12.47
C LYS A 67 -0.39 11.24 -11.13
N LEU A 68 -1.70 11.49 -11.16
CA LEU A 68 -2.53 11.61 -9.95
C LEU A 68 -2.61 10.28 -9.20
N LEU A 69 -2.82 9.19 -9.92
CA LEU A 69 -2.85 7.84 -9.33
C LEU A 69 -1.47 7.43 -8.81
N ASN A 70 -0.38 7.84 -9.46
CA ASN A 70 0.98 7.62 -8.99
C ASN A 70 1.24 8.38 -7.67
N ALA A 71 0.79 9.61 -7.54
CA ALA A 71 0.86 10.33 -6.27
C ALA A 71 0.01 9.66 -5.17
N TYR A 72 -1.17 9.15 -5.53
CA TYR A 72 -2.01 8.40 -4.60
C TYR A 72 -1.31 7.15 -4.05
N ILE A 73 -0.65 6.34 -4.89
CA ILE A 73 0.06 5.13 -4.39
C ILE A 73 1.22 5.45 -3.45
N HIS A 74 1.84 6.63 -3.55
CA HIS A 74 2.90 7.06 -2.62
C HIS A 74 2.40 7.28 -1.20
N THR A 75 1.08 7.44 -1.02
CA THR A 75 0.48 7.54 0.32
C THR A 75 0.33 6.19 1.01
N ALA A 76 0.38 5.06 0.27
CA ALA A 76 0.14 3.72 0.81
C ALA A 76 1.02 3.33 2.01
N PRO A 77 2.35 3.59 2.02
CA PRO A 77 3.19 3.29 3.19
C PRO A 77 2.79 4.12 4.42
N LEU A 78 2.46 5.40 4.24
CA LEU A 78 2.03 6.29 5.32
C LEU A 78 0.70 5.79 5.91
N THR A 79 -0.25 5.44 5.05
CA THR A 79 -1.53 4.84 5.44
C THR A 79 -1.32 3.56 6.26
N ALA A 80 -0.39 2.70 5.86
CA ALA A 80 -0.05 1.48 6.60
C ALA A 80 0.51 1.78 7.99
N ILE A 81 1.36 2.79 8.13
CA ILE A 81 1.89 3.27 9.42
C ILE A 81 0.75 3.77 10.30
N ILE A 82 -0.14 4.61 9.77
CA ILE A 82 -1.26 5.15 10.52
C ILE A 82 -2.15 4.03 11.05
N LEU A 83 -2.56 3.09 10.18
CA LEU A 83 -3.37 1.95 10.62
C LEU A 83 -2.66 1.12 11.67
N PHE A 84 -1.36 0.85 11.48
CA PHE A 84 -0.56 0.09 12.42
C PHE A 84 -0.53 0.72 13.82
N MET A 85 -0.47 2.05 13.93
CA MET A 85 -0.54 2.74 15.22
C MET A 85 -1.85 2.43 15.98
N PHE A 86 -2.97 2.29 15.26
CA PHE A 86 -4.27 1.96 15.87
C PHE A 86 -4.41 0.47 16.19
N THR A 87 -3.80 -0.42 15.40
CA THR A 87 -3.98 -1.87 15.56
C THR A 87 -2.93 -2.54 16.43
N ASN A 88 -1.78 -1.91 16.71
CA ASN A 88 -0.66 -2.55 17.43
C ASN A 88 -0.98 -3.08 18.82
N LYS A 89 -1.94 -2.48 19.53
CA LYS A 89 -2.30 -2.86 20.90
C LYS A 89 -3.09 -4.16 20.93
N GLU A 90 -3.88 -4.41 19.90
CA GLU A 90 -4.76 -5.59 19.78
C GLU A 90 -3.97 -6.84 19.38
N MET A 91 -2.74 -6.67 18.92
CA MET A 91 -1.90 -7.73 18.41
C MET A 91 -1.29 -8.57 19.53
N LYS A 92 -1.53 -9.88 19.49
CA LYS A 92 -0.94 -10.83 20.44
C LYS A 92 0.00 -11.77 19.71
N LEU A 93 1.26 -11.81 20.14
CA LEU A 93 2.24 -12.76 19.62
C LEU A 93 1.95 -14.16 20.15
N LYS A 94 2.22 -15.17 19.31
CA LYS A 94 2.28 -16.55 19.77
C LYS A 94 3.47 -16.69 20.73
N ASN A 95 3.24 -17.25 21.91
CA ASN A 95 4.23 -17.26 23.00
C ASN A 95 5.48 -18.14 22.77
N ASN A 96 5.59 -18.85 21.63
CA ASN A 96 6.61 -19.88 21.43
C ASN A 96 7.51 -19.64 20.18
N ILE A 97 7.66 -18.38 19.75
CA ILE A 97 8.53 -18.06 18.62
C ILE A 97 9.95 -17.79 19.14
N SER A 98 10.94 -18.53 18.64
CA SER A 98 12.34 -18.28 18.99
C SER A 98 12.84 -16.98 18.37
N THR A 99 13.73 -16.29 19.08
CA THR A 99 14.32 -15.01 18.66
C THR A 99 14.97 -15.10 17.27
N PHE A 100 15.71 -16.19 16.99
CA PHE A 100 16.32 -16.40 15.69
C PHE A 100 15.29 -16.54 14.54
N LYS A 101 14.17 -17.23 14.79
CA LYS A 101 13.08 -17.34 13.79
C LYS A 101 12.42 -15.99 13.54
N ALA A 102 12.21 -15.18 14.59
CA ALA A 102 11.68 -13.83 14.46
C ALA A 102 12.63 -12.92 13.65
N LEU A 103 13.94 -12.96 13.95
CA LEU A 103 14.95 -12.17 13.24
C LEU A 103 15.05 -12.56 11.75
N LYS A 104 15.05 -13.86 11.44
CA LYS A 104 15.04 -14.35 10.06
C LYS A 104 13.80 -13.88 9.30
N ALA A 105 12.63 -13.93 9.94
CA ALA A 105 11.41 -13.42 9.34
C ALA A 105 11.49 -11.91 9.08
N LEU A 106 11.95 -11.13 10.07
CA LEU A 106 12.15 -9.69 9.93
C LEU A 106 13.09 -9.34 8.77
N PHE A 107 14.22 -10.03 8.64
CA PHE A 107 15.14 -9.82 7.52
C PHE A 107 14.46 -10.05 6.17
N SER A 108 13.73 -11.17 6.01
CA SER A 108 12.97 -11.46 4.79
C SER A 108 11.91 -10.39 4.48
N PHE A 109 11.14 -9.95 5.48
CA PHE A 109 10.15 -8.89 5.30
C PHE A 109 10.79 -7.55 4.95
N THR A 110 11.94 -7.23 5.55
CA THR A 110 12.70 -6.00 5.25
C THR A 110 13.14 -5.99 3.79
N LEU A 111 13.80 -7.07 3.35
CA LEU A 111 14.29 -7.20 1.98
C LEU A 111 13.14 -7.10 0.98
N PHE A 112 12.05 -7.82 1.24
CA PHE A 112 10.91 -7.84 0.34
C PHE A 112 10.19 -6.49 0.27
N ASN A 113 9.96 -5.85 1.42
CA ASN A 113 9.33 -4.53 1.48
C ASN A 113 10.20 -3.46 0.81
N PHE A 114 11.52 -3.52 1.00
CA PHE A 114 12.46 -2.63 0.32
C PHE A 114 12.38 -2.77 -1.21
N ILE A 115 12.38 -4.00 -1.72
CA ILE A 115 12.26 -4.27 -3.17
C ILE A 115 10.93 -3.71 -3.71
N ILE A 116 9.80 -3.95 -3.03
CA ILE A 116 8.49 -3.44 -3.45
C ILE A 116 8.46 -1.92 -3.50
N ILE A 117 8.86 -1.27 -2.40
CA ILE A 117 8.86 0.19 -2.29
C ILE A 117 9.77 0.79 -3.36
N TYR A 118 10.97 0.27 -3.51
CA TYR A 118 11.92 0.76 -4.51
C TYR A 118 11.38 0.60 -5.95
N CYS A 119 10.94 -0.61 -6.30
CA CYS A 119 10.49 -0.91 -7.66
C CYS A 119 9.23 -0.15 -8.05
N PHE A 120 8.29 0.07 -7.12
CA PHE A 120 6.99 0.64 -7.46
C PHE A 120 6.84 2.13 -7.16
N LEU A 121 7.58 2.68 -6.19
CA LEU A 121 7.49 4.10 -5.83
C LEU A 121 8.71 4.90 -6.33
N PHE A 122 9.92 4.35 -6.24
CA PHE A 122 11.14 5.13 -6.51
C PHE A 122 11.74 4.92 -7.90
N LYS A 123 11.34 3.88 -8.63
CA LYS A 123 11.81 3.62 -10.00
C LYS A 123 10.85 4.20 -11.03
N HIS A 124 11.35 5.16 -11.83
CA HIS A 124 10.63 5.63 -13.02
C HIS A 124 10.40 4.47 -14.00
N THR A 125 9.14 4.14 -14.25
CA THR A 125 8.76 3.08 -15.17
C THR A 125 7.62 3.53 -16.06
N GLU A 126 7.89 3.58 -17.37
CA GLU A 126 6.88 3.94 -18.36
C GLU A 126 6.06 2.69 -18.76
N LEU A 127 4.77 2.68 -18.45
CA LEU A 127 3.90 1.53 -18.74
C LEU A 127 3.74 1.31 -20.24
N THR A 128 3.71 2.37 -21.03
CA THR A 128 3.42 2.28 -22.47
C THR A 128 4.50 1.51 -23.24
N ASN A 129 5.74 1.58 -22.75
CA ASN A 129 6.94 0.96 -23.36
C ASN A 129 7.37 -0.34 -22.65
N SER A 130 6.59 -0.79 -21.68
CA SER A 130 6.89 -1.98 -20.88
C SER A 130 6.39 -3.28 -21.55
N GLY A 131 6.64 -4.42 -20.89
CA GLY A 131 6.23 -5.74 -21.38
C GLY A 131 4.73 -5.86 -21.63
N ARG A 132 4.33 -6.86 -22.43
CA ARG A 132 2.96 -7.04 -22.98
C ARG A 132 1.82 -6.86 -21.95
N ILE A 133 2.01 -7.35 -20.73
CA ILE A 133 1.02 -7.27 -19.64
C ILE A 133 0.89 -5.83 -19.10
N LEU A 134 2.01 -5.18 -18.77
CA LEU A 134 2.00 -3.81 -18.24
C LEU A 134 1.55 -2.80 -19.31
N LYS A 135 1.91 -3.04 -20.58
CA LYS A 135 1.37 -2.29 -21.71
C LYS A 135 -0.15 -2.44 -21.82
N ALA A 136 -0.69 -3.66 -21.65
CA ALA A 136 -2.14 -3.89 -21.65
C ALA A 136 -2.85 -3.07 -20.57
N MET A 137 -2.25 -2.96 -19.38
CA MET A 137 -2.79 -2.17 -18.27
C MET A 137 -2.83 -0.65 -18.56
N SER A 138 -2.04 -0.17 -19.53
CA SER A 138 -2.05 1.23 -19.95
C SER A 138 -3.06 1.58 -21.05
N LEU A 139 -3.75 0.58 -21.61
CA LEU A 139 -4.54 0.75 -22.83
C LEU A 139 -5.78 1.62 -22.66
N ASN A 140 -6.44 1.54 -21.51
CA ASN A 140 -7.61 2.35 -21.19
C ASN A 140 -7.57 2.82 -19.72
N SER A 141 -8.36 3.84 -19.41
CA SER A 141 -8.41 4.47 -18.09
C SER A 141 -8.87 3.52 -16.96
N PHE A 142 -9.77 2.59 -17.27
CA PHE A 142 -10.28 1.60 -16.31
C PHE A 142 -9.22 0.57 -15.92
N SER A 143 -8.53 -0.01 -16.90
CA SER A 143 -7.43 -0.96 -16.70
C SER A 143 -6.26 -0.30 -15.99
N LEU A 144 -5.99 0.97 -16.31
CA LEU A 144 -4.97 1.77 -15.63
C LEU A 144 -5.35 1.97 -14.15
N SER A 145 -6.62 2.31 -13.90
CA SER A 145 -7.14 2.45 -12.53
C SER A 145 -7.01 1.13 -11.75
N PHE A 146 -7.41 0.01 -12.35
CA PHE A 146 -7.29 -1.32 -11.76
C PHE A 146 -5.83 -1.67 -11.40
N PHE A 147 -4.89 -1.29 -12.27
CA PHE A 147 -3.46 -1.46 -12.01
C PHE A 147 -3.00 -0.65 -10.79
N TYR A 148 -3.33 0.64 -10.72
CA TYR A 148 -2.92 1.49 -9.59
C TYR A 148 -3.55 1.08 -8.26
N ILE A 149 -4.82 0.66 -8.24
CA ILE A 149 -5.42 0.19 -6.98
C ILE A 149 -4.78 -1.12 -6.52
N SER A 150 -4.45 -2.02 -7.44
CA SER A 150 -3.73 -3.25 -7.12
C SER A 150 -2.35 -2.95 -6.53
N LEU A 151 -1.61 -2.00 -7.12
CA LEU A 151 -0.33 -1.53 -6.56
C LEU A 151 -0.50 -0.93 -5.17
N TYR A 152 -1.50 -0.07 -4.97
CA TYR A 152 -1.78 0.52 -3.65
C TYR A 152 -1.96 -0.56 -2.60
N LEU A 153 -2.81 -1.57 -2.87
CA LEU A 153 -3.09 -2.66 -1.95
C LEU A 153 -1.86 -3.49 -1.64
N ILE A 154 -1.04 -3.82 -2.65
CA ILE A 154 0.21 -4.56 -2.47
C ILE A 154 1.16 -3.78 -1.54
N ILE A 155 1.45 -2.51 -1.87
CA ILE A 155 2.37 -1.67 -1.11
C ILE A 155 1.88 -1.50 0.34
N PHE A 156 0.58 -1.25 0.52
CA PHE A 156 -0.05 -1.12 1.83
C PHE A 156 0.08 -2.40 2.67
N ILE A 157 -0.31 -3.56 2.12
CA ILE A 157 -0.29 -4.84 2.86
C ILE A 157 1.14 -5.21 3.26
N PHE A 158 2.11 -5.08 2.35
CA PHE A 158 3.50 -5.41 2.66
C PHE A 158 4.13 -4.44 3.65
N SER A 159 3.84 -3.15 3.54
CA SER A 159 4.28 -2.14 4.53
C SER A 159 3.68 -2.43 5.90
N TYR A 160 2.40 -2.78 5.95
CA TYR A 160 1.71 -3.13 7.19
C TYR A 160 2.34 -4.39 7.83
N PHE A 161 2.50 -5.48 7.07
CA PHE A 161 3.15 -6.69 7.58
C PHE A 161 4.60 -6.50 7.99
N TYR A 162 5.33 -5.62 7.31
CA TYR A 162 6.67 -5.25 7.74
C TYR A 162 6.68 -4.62 9.14
N LEU A 163 5.81 -3.65 9.41
CA LEU A 163 5.68 -3.03 10.74
C LEU A 163 5.31 -4.05 11.82
N TRP A 164 4.42 -4.99 11.48
CA TRP A 164 4.10 -6.13 12.33
C TRP A 164 5.31 -7.00 12.64
N ALA A 165 6.15 -7.30 11.64
CA ALA A 165 7.36 -8.08 11.85
C ALA A 165 8.36 -7.33 12.76
N CYS A 166 8.48 -6.00 12.62
CA CYS A 166 9.33 -5.16 13.47
C CYS A 166 8.89 -5.23 14.94
N ILE A 167 7.63 -4.89 15.24
CA ILE A 167 7.10 -4.93 16.62
C ILE A 167 7.06 -6.36 17.16
N GLY A 168 6.76 -7.32 16.30
CA GLY A 168 6.71 -8.73 16.66
C GLY A 168 8.07 -9.21 17.17
N THR A 169 9.12 -8.88 16.42
CA THR A 169 10.51 -9.20 16.78
C THR A 169 10.93 -8.45 18.04
N TYR A 170 10.66 -7.14 18.14
CA TYR A 170 10.96 -6.34 19.34
C TYR A 170 10.36 -6.94 20.62
N ARG A 171 9.08 -7.34 20.57
CA ARG A 171 8.40 -7.97 21.72
C ARG A 171 8.93 -9.37 22.05
N VAL A 172 9.44 -10.13 21.06
CA VAL A 172 10.08 -11.43 21.32
C VAL A 172 11.42 -11.23 22.03
N PHE A 173 12.21 -10.24 21.61
CA PHE A 173 13.47 -9.89 22.28
C PHE A 173 13.24 -9.48 23.74
N TYR A 174 12.27 -8.60 24.00
CA TYR A 174 11.99 -8.13 25.37
C TYR A 174 11.34 -9.20 26.29
N ARG A 175 10.73 -10.25 25.72
CA ARG A 175 10.20 -11.40 26.48
C ARG A 175 11.23 -12.52 26.67
N GLY A 176 12.38 -12.42 26.01
CA GLY A 176 13.44 -13.43 26.01
C GLY A 176 14.46 -13.26 27.14
N GLU A 177 14.18 -12.38 28.10
CA GLU A 177 14.82 -12.21 29.41
C GLU A 177 13.77 -12.41 30.50
#